data_AF-A0A1G8VDU9-F1
#
_entry.id   AF-A0A1G8VDU9-F1
#
_cell.length_a   1.000
_cell.length_b   1.000
_cell.length_c   1.000
_cell.angle_alpha   90.00
_cell.angle_beta   90.00
_cell.angle_gamma   90.00
#
_symmetry.space_group_name_H-M   'P 1'
#
loop_
_entity.id
_entity.type
_entity.pdbx_description
1 polymer ?
#
loop_
_entity_poly.entity_id
_entity_poly.type
_entity_poly.pdbx_seq_one_letter_code
_entity_poly.pdbx_strand_id
1 'polypeptide(L)'
;MGSGSLLLNVQKYTNEPGTVNYFGQELNTSTYNLARMNMFLHKVDVSNQHLHNADTLDADWPTEEPTNFDGVLMNPPYSAKWSGEKGFLDDPRFSMYGVLPPKSKADFAFLLHGYYHLKDSGVMAIVLPHGVLFRGGAEGKIRKALLENGAIDTVIGLPANIFFNTSIPTTVIILKKNRESKDVLFIDASNDFKKAKNQNILEEKHIEKILETYAKRENVDKYAQVASYDDIIENDYNLNIPRYVDTFEEEEPISLAEVAKELKETRAKIEESDKALAEMAQELTASTEESQKELDAFMELLGYKSNDGGERHE
;
A
#
# COMPACT_ATOMS: atom_id res chain seq x y z
N MET A 1 -1.16 -12.99 -13.91
CA MET A 1 -1.43 -14.10 -12.95
C MET A 1 -0.24 -14.37 -12.03
N GLY A 2 0.96 -13.89 -12.35
CA GLY A 2 2.18 -14.17 -11.59
C GLY A 2 2.51 -15.65 -11.61
N SER A 3 3.08 -16.16 -10.52
CA SER A 3 3.41 -17.58 -10.34
C SER A 3 2.20 -18.51 -10.16
N GLY A 4 0.97 -18.01 -10.29
CA GLY A 4 -0.26 -18.78 -10.03
C GLY A 4 -0.54 -19.05 -8.55
N SER A 5 0.32 -18.60 -7.62
CA SER A 5 0.18 -18.90 -6.18
C SER A 5 -1.10 -18.33 -5.56
N LEU A 6 -1.54 -17.14 -5.99
CA LEU A 6 -2.79 -16.55 -5.52
C LEU A 6 -4.00 -17.38 -5.96
N LEU A 7 -4.01 -17.84 -7.22
CA LEU A 7 -5.07 -18.69 -7.77
C LEU A 7 -5.15 -20.02 -6.99
N LEU A 8 -4.01 -20.67 -6.76
CA LEU A 8 -3.93 -21.95 -6.05
C LEU A 8 -4.46 -21.91 -4.62
N ASN A 9 -4.44 -20.77 -3.95
CA ASN A 9 -4.96 -20.65 -2.59
C ASN A 9 -6.47 -20.89 -2.51
N VAL A 10 -7.22 -20.69 -3.60
CA VAL A 10 -8.68 -20.95 -3.64
C VAL A 10 -8.99 -22.40 -3.26
N GLN A 11 -8.12 -23.35 -3.62
CA GLN A 11 -8.29 -24.77 -3.30
C GLN A 11 -8.36 -25.04 -1.78
N LYS A 12 -7.77 -24.17 -0.95
CA LYS A 12 -7.79 -24.30 0.51
C LYS A 12 -9.12 -23.89 1.13
N TYR A 13 -9.91 -23.09 0.41
CA TYR A 13 -11.15 -22.48 0.90
C TYR A 13 -12.40 -23.02 0.21
N THR A 14 -12.26 -23.94 -0.76
CA THR A 14 -13.39 -24.64 -1.38
C THR A 14 -13.78 -25.89 -0.59
N ASN A 15 -15.09 -26.13 -0.46
CA ASN A 15 -15.62 -27.38 0.08
C ASN A 15 -15.62 -28.53 -0.93
N GLU A 16 -15.32 -28.24 -2.20
CA GLU A 16 -15.23 -29.21 -3.29
C GLU A 16 -13.85 -29.12 -3.96
N PRO A 17 -12.79 -29.68 -3.34
CA PRO A 17 -11.46 -29.68 -3.93
C PRO A 17 -11.46 -30.43 -5.28
N GLY A 18 -10.93 -29.78 -6.32
CA GLY A 18 -10.79 -30.38 -7.66
C GLY A 18 -11.90 -30.01 -8.66
N THR A 19 -12.94 -29.28 -8.26
CA THR A 19 -13.97 -28.76 -9.18
C THR A 19 -13.68 -27.35 -9.68
N VAL A 20 -12.69 -26.68 -9.08
CA VAL A 20 -12.29 -25.31 -9.43
C VAL A 20 -11.54 -25.31 -10.76
N ASN A 21 -12.05 -24.52 -11.71
CA ASN A 21 -11.37 -24.20 -12.97
C ASN A 21 -10.56 -22.92 -12.80
N TYR A 22 -9.29 -22.96 -13.18
CA TYR A 22 -8.35 -21.86 -13.02
C TYR A 22 -8.06 -21.21 -14.37
N PHE A 23 -8.41 -19.93 -14.47
CA PHE A 23 -8.18 -19.10 -15.64
C PHE A 23 -7.13 -18.04 -15.31
N GLY A 24 -6.13 -17.85 -16.16
CA GLY A 24 -5.07 -16.89 -15.89
C GLY A 24 -4.24 -16.51 -17.10
N GLN A 25 -3.87 -15.23 -17.16
CA GLN A 25 -3.01 -14.68 -18.20
C GLN A 25 -1.75 -14.06 -17.60
N GLU A 26 -0.60 -14.32 -18.21
CA GLU A 26 0.71 -13.80 -17.79
C GLU A 26 1.49 -13.23 -18.96
N LEU A 27 2.08 -12.05 -18.78
CA LEU A 27 2.90 -11.42 -19.81
C LEU A 27 4.28 -12.09 -19.91
N ASN A 28 4.93 -12.34 -18.78
CA ASN A 28 6.28 -12.88 -18.78
C ASN A 28 6.31 -14.39 -19.01
N THR A 29 6.92 -14.85 -20.11
CA THR A 29 6.98 -16.27 -20.47
C THR A 29 7.62 -17.16 -19.39
N SER A 30 8.65 -16.68 -18.69
CA SER A 30 9.28 -17.45 -17.61
C SER A 30 8.36 -17.59 -16.41
N THR A 31 7.67 -16.52 -16.02
CA THR A 31 6.68 -16.53 -14.93
C THR A 31 5.45 -17.36 -15.30
N TYR A 32 5.01 -17.32 -16.56
CA TYR A 32 3.96 -18.18 -17.10
C TYR A 32 4.30 -19.66 -16.97
N ASN A 33 5.51 -20.04 -17.40
CA ASN A 33 5.99 -21.42 -17.27
C ASN A 33 6.10 -21.86 -15.81
N LEU A 34 6.57 -20.98 -14.93
CA LEU A 34 6.58 -21.23 -13.48
C LEU A 34 5.17 -21.48 -12.96
N ALA A 35 4.18 -20.69 -13.36
CA ALA A 35 2.80 -20.87 -12.92
C ALA A 35 2.22 -22.23 -13.36
N ARG A 36 2.49 -22.65 -14.60
CA ARG A 36 2.10 -23.98 -15.09
C ARG A 36 2.75 -25.10 -14.29
N MET A 37 4.06 -25.00 -14.01
CA MET A 37 4.75 -25.95 -13.14
C MET A 37 4.15 -25.96 -11.72
N ASN A 38 3.80 -24.79 -11.20
CA ASN A 38 3.24 -24.64 -9.86
C ASN A 38 1.86 -25.31 -9.75
N MET A 39 0.98 -25.12 -10.74
CA MET A 39 -0.31 -25.80 -10.83
C MET A 39 -0.16 -27.33 -10.88
N PHE A 40 0.80 -27.81 -11.69
CA PHE A 40 1.10 -29.24 -11.78
C PHE A 40 1.59 -29.83 -10.44
N LEU A 41 2.51 -29.14 -9.75
CA LEU A 41 3.04 -29.58 -8.46
C LEU A 41 1.97 -29.61 -7.35
N HIS A 42 0.97 -28.73 -7.43
CA HIS A 42 -0.19 -28.72 -6.54
C HIS A 42 -1.30 -29.68 -6.98
N LYS A 43 -1.04 -30.53 -7.99
CA LYS A 43 -1.95 -31.58 -8.48
C LYS A 43 -3.31 -31.04 -8.96
N VAL A 44 -3.31 -29.84 -9.54
CA VAL A 44 -4.47 -29.36 -10.29
C VAL A 44 -4.62 -30.22 -11.55
N ASP A 45 -5.83 -30.67 -11.86
CA ASP A 45 -6.08 -31.44 -13.08
C ASP A 45 -5.79 -30.59 -14.32
N VAL A 46 -5.27 -31.19 -15.39
CA VAL A 46 -4.94 -30.47 -16.63
C VAL A 46 -6.19 -29.88 -17.27
N SER A 47 -7.33 -30.56 -17.16
CA SER A 47 -8.62 -30.08 -17.69
C SER A 47 -9.15 -28.83 -16.98
N ASN A 48 -8.65 -28.54 -15.77
CA ASN A 48 -9.04 -27.38 -14.97
C ASN A 48 -8.02 -26.22 -15.08
N GLN A 49 -7.02 -26.32 -15.95
CA GLN A 49 -5.94 -25.33 -16.10
C GLN A 49 -6.02 -24.61 -17.45
N HIS A 50 -6.51 -23.38 -17.43
CA HIS A 50 -6.65 -22.51 -18.60
C HIS A 50 -5.71 -21.32 -18.45
N LEU A 51 -4.46 -21.48 -18.91
CA LEU A 51 -3.42 -20.48 -18.72
C LEU A 51 -2.91 -19.98 -20.08
N HIS A 52 -2.77 -18.66 -20.23
CA HIS A 52 -2.27 -18.02 -21.46
C HIS A 52 -1.04 -17.14 -21.20
N ASN A 53 -0.13 -17.10 -22.17
CA ASN A 53 1.02 -16.19 -22.16
C ASN A 53 0.76 -15.01 -23.11
N ALA A 54 0.27 -13.90 -22.58
CA ALA A 54 -0.07 -12.71 -23.33
C ALA A 54 -0.18 -11.48 -22.42
N ASP A 55 -0.18 -10.28 -23.00
CA ASP A 55 -0.47 -9.03 -22.28
C ASP A 55 -1.97 -8.92 -22.02
N THR A 56 -2.40 -8.97 -20.76
CA THR A 56 -3.83 -8.91 -20.38
C THR A 56 -4.55 -7.64 -20.87
N LEU A 57 -3.86 -6.52 -20.97
CA LEU A 57 -4.49 -5.26 -21.38
C LEU A 57 -4.54 -5.12 -22.89
N ASP A 58 -3.48 -5.50 -23.60
CA ASP A 58 -3.40 -5.36 -25.06
C ASP A 58 -3.98 -6.55 -25.83
N ALA A 59 -3.93 -7.75 -25.26
CA ALA A 59 -4.54 -8.96 -25.80
C ALA A 59 -5.52 -9.49 -24.76
N ASP A 60 -6.80 -9.15 -24.93
CA ASP A 60 -7.85 -9.58 -24.01
C ASP A 60 -7.98 -11.11 -23.90
N TRP A 61 -8.72 -11.58 -22.88
CA TRP A 61 -8.95 -13.00 -22.70
C TRP A 61 -9.58 -13.64 -23.95
N PRO A 62 -9.12 -14.84 -24.39
CA PRO A 62 -9.65 -15.48 -25.60
C PRO A 62 -11.17 -15.67 -25.55
N THR A 63 -11.87 -15.22 -26.60
CA THR A 63 -13.33 -15.30 -26.69
C THR A 63 -13.86 -16.71 -26.93
N GLU A 64 -12.98 -17.64 -27.33
CA GLU A 64 -13.29 -19.07 -27.47
C GLU A 64 -13.37 -19.80 -26.12
N GLU A 65 -12.88 -19.17 -25.05
CA GLU A 65 -12.95 -19.69 -23.68
C GLU A 65 -14.08 -19.03 -22.88
N PRO A 66 -14.47 -19.59 -21.72
CA PRO A 66 -15.34 -18.89 -20.78
C PRO A 66 -14.77 -17.50 -20.46
N THR A 67 -15.55 -16.47 -20.76
CA THR A 67 -15.16 -15.07 -20.57
C THR A 67 -15.72 -14.44 -19.31
N ASN A 68 -16.59 -15.15 -18.57
CA ASN A 68 -17.18 -14.64 -17.33
C ASN A 68 -16.93 -15.62 -16.19
N PHE A 69 -16.40 -15.11 -15.07
CA PHE A 69 -15.94 -15.91 -13.94
C PHE A 69 -16.72 -15.62 -12.65
N ASP A 70 -16.89 -16.64 -11.80
CA ASP A 70 -17.56 -16.50 -10.49
C ASP A 70 -16.69 -15.73 -9.48
N GLY A 71 -15.36 -15.81 -9.62
CA GLY A 71 -14.41 -15.10 -8.79
C GLY A 71 -13.23 -14.59 -9.60
N VAL A 72 -12.85 -13.33 -9.40
CA VAL A 72 -11.68 -12.72 -10.05
C VAL A 72 -10.73 -12.19 -8.97
N LEU A 73 -9.51 -12.72 -8.94
CA LEU A 73 -8.48 -12.33 -7.98
C LEU A 73 -7.28 -11.73 -8.71
N MET A 74 -6.87 -10.53 -8.32
CA MET A 74 -5.79 -9.82 -9.01
C MET A 74 -4.84 -9.12 -8.02
N ASN A 75 -3.53 -9.26 -8.28
CA ASN A 75 -2.48 -8.43 -7.69
C ASN A 75 -1.60 -7.93 -8.85
N PRO A 76 -2.08 -6.95 -9.63
CA PRO A 76 -1.37 -6.47 -10.81
C PRO A 76 -0.08 -5.71 -10.41
N PRO A 77 0.86 -5.53 -11.34
CA PRO A 77 2.01 -4.64 -11.11
C PRO A 77 1.52 -3.19 -10.88
N TYR A 78 1.86 -2.63 -9.71
CA TYR A 78 1.36 -1.32 -9.29
C TYR A 78 1.85 -0.22 -10.20
N SER A 79 0.93 0.63 -10.66
CA SER A 79 1.23 1.79 -11.48
C SER A 79 2.07 1.46 -12.72
N ALA A 80 1.90 0.27 -13.27
CA ALA A 80 2.57 -0.13 -14.50
C ALA A 80 2.20 0.82 -15.65
N LYS A 81 3.13 0.98 -16.59
CA LYS A 81 2.81 1.61 -17.87
C LYS A 81 2.05 0.61 -18.73
N TRP A 82 1.16 1.12 -19.57
CA TRP A 82 0.44 0.34 -20.57
C TRP A 82 0.27 1.19 -21.83
N SER A 83 -0.12 0.55 -22.93
CA SER A 83 -0.24 1.20 -24.24
C SER A 83 -1.27 2.34 -24.21
N GLY A 84 -2.42 2.14 -23.56
CA GLY A 84 -3.54 3.07 -23.46
C GLY A 84 -3.91 3.67 -24.81
N GLU A 85 -3.92 2.84 -25.86
CA GLU A 85 -4.25 3.28 -27.21
C GLU A 85 -5.69 3.80 -27.29
N LYS A 86 -5.92 4.81 -28.14
CA LYS A 86 -7.25 5.41 -28.27
C LYS A 86 -8.32 4.43 -28.74
N GLY A 87 -7.93 3.35 -29.45
CA GLY A 87 -8.83 2.29 -29.87
C GLY A 87 -9.53 1.59 -28.70
N PHE A 88 -8.95 1.62 -27.50
CA PHE A 88 -9.60 1.09 -26.30
C PHE A 88 -10.82 1.90 -25.84
N LEU A 89 -11.07 3.10 -26.39
CA LEU A 89 -12.31 3.82 -26.13
C LEU A 89 -13.54 3.09 -26.70
N ASP A 90 -13.35 2.26 -27.72
CA ASP A 90 -14.41 1.44 -28.32
C ASP A 90 -14.42 0.00 -27.75
N ASP A 91 -13.43 -0.35 -26.93
CA ASP A 91 -13.33 -1.67 -26.30
C ASP A 91 -14.42 -1.82 -25.22
N PRO A 92 -15.20 -2.92 -25.21
CA PRO A 92 -16.24 -3.18 -24.21
C PRO A 92 -15.78 -3.06 -22.75
N ARG A 93 -14.51 -3.33 -22.46
CA ARG A 93 -13.92 -3.23 -21.11
C ARG A 93 -13.85 -1.80 -20.59
N PHE A 94 -13.73 -0.81 -21.49
CA PHE A 94 -13.47 0.59 -21.12
C PHE A 94 -14.49 1.60 -21.66
N SER A 95 -15.20 1.26 -22.74
CA SER A 95 -16.09 2.16 -23.48
C SER A 95 -17.16 2.83 -22.62
N MET A 96 -17.73 2.10 -21.66
CA MET A 96 -18.78 2.62 -20.76
C MET A 96 -18.33 3.80 -19.88
N TYR A 97 -17.02 4.01 -19.70
CA TYR A 97 -16.48 5.09 -18.86
C TYR A 97 -16.14 6.37 -19.66
N GLY A 98 -16.11 6.29 -20.99
CA GLY A 98 -15.80 7.42 -21.90
C GLY A 98 -14.39 8.00 -21.76
N VAL A 99 -13.54 7.43 -20.91
CA VAL A 99 -12.13 7.81 -20.71
C VAL A 99 -11.29 6.57 -20.41
N LEU A 100 -10.01 6.63 -20.73
CA LEU A 100 -9.06 5.57 -20.41
C LEU A 100 -8.23 5.92 -19.17
N PRO A 101 -7.83 4.92 -18.36
CA PRO A 101 -6.79 5.09 -17.36
C PRO A 101 -5.52 5.73 -17.96
N PRO A 102 -4.78 6.57 -17.21
CA PRO A 102 -3.57 7.19 -17.73
C PRO A 102 -2.54 6.14 -18.21
N LYS A 103 -1.85 6.40 -19.33
CA LYS A 103 -0.80 5.50 -19.86
C LYS A 103 0.31 5.17 -18.86
N SER A 104 0.55 6.08 -17.91
CA SER A 104 1.54 5.91 -16.85
C SER A 104 1.04 5.09 -15.66
N LYS A 105 -0.26 4.74 -15.61
CA LYS A 105 -0.94 4.11 -14.46
C LYS A 105 -2.03 3.14 -14.95
N ALA A 106 -1.65 1.87 -15.08
CA ALA A 106 -2.55 0.80 -15.50
C ALA A 106 -3.48 0.26 -14.39
N ASP A 107 -3.46 0.85 -13.18
CA ASP A 107 -4.17 0.33 -12.01
C ASP A 107 -5.68 0.13 -12.28
N PHE A 108 -6.36 1.15 -12.78
CA PHE A 108 -7.77 1.04 -13.18
C PHE A 108 -7.95 0.21 -14.45
N ALA A 109 -6.95 0.09 -15.33
CA ALA A 109 -7.08 -0.74 -16.53
C ALA A 109 -7.24 -2.22 -16.15
N PHE A 110 -6.42 -2.69 -15.20
CA PHE A 110 -6.57 -4.04 -14.64
C PHE A 110 -7.87 -4.23 -13.86
N LEU A 111 -8.26 -3.24 -13.05
CA LEU A 111 -9.53 -3.29 -12.32
C LEU A 111 -10.73 -3.43 -13.28
N LEU A 112 -10.76 -2.62 -14.34
CA LEU A 112 -11.85 -2.65 -15.32
C LEU A 112 -11.86 -3.93 -16.14
N HIS A 113 -10.70 -4.44 -16.55
CA HIS A 113 -10.60 -5.74 -17.23
C HIS A 113 -11.15 -6.88 -16.35
N GLY A 114 -10.72 -6.96 -15.09
CA GLY A 114 -11.23 -7.99 -14.17
C GLY A 114 -12.73 -7.84 -13.89
N TYR A 115 -13.21 -6.61 -13.76
CA TYR A 115 -14.63 -6.33 -13.53
C TYR A 115 -15.48 -6.68 -14.75
N TYR A 116 -14.99 -6.44 -15.96
CA TYR A 116 -15.66 -6.83 -17.20
C TYR A 116 -15.93 -8.33 -17.24
N HIS A 117 -14.90 -9.16 -16.99
CA HIS A 117 -14.97 -10.62 -16.96
C HIS A 117 -15.61 -11.21 -15.69
N LEU A 118 -16.15 -10.40 -14.80
CA LEU A 118 -16.87 -10.90 -13.61
C LEU A 118 -18.31 -11.26 -13.99
N LYS A 119 -18.81 -12.42 -13.56
CA LYS A 119 -20.25 -12.71 -13.66
C LYS A 119 -21.07 -11.74 -12.81
N ASP A 120 -22.35 -11.59 -13.16
CA ASP A 120 -23.29 -10.77 -12.40
C ASP A 120 -23.44 -11.18 -10.92
N SER A 121 -23.32 -12.49 -10.65
CA SER A 121 -23.34 -13.06 -9.29
C SER A 121 -21.94 -13.22 -8.66
N GLY A 122 -20.89 -12.79 -9.36
CA GLY A 122 -19.51 -13.01 -8.97
C GLY A 122 -18.96 -11.97 -7.99
N VAL A 123 -17.80 -12.27 -7.41
CA VAL A 123 -17.04 -11.35 -6.56
C VAL A 123 -15.62 -11.20 -7.07
N MET A 124 -15.18 -9.95 -7.24
CA MET A 124 -13.80 -9.63 -7.59
C MET A 124 -13.07 -9.05 -6.37
N ALA A 125 -11.82 -9.43 -6.16
CA ALA A 125 -10.92 -8.79 -5.22
C ALA A 125 -9.61 -8.40 -5.92
N ILE A 126 -9.24 -7.14 -5.83
CA ILE A 126 -8.00 -6.62 -6.44
C ILE A 126 -7.18 -5.85 -5.43
N VAL A 127 -5.87 -6.13 -5.39
CA VAL A 127 -4.91 -5.40 -4.56
C VAL A 127 -4.29 -4.25 -5.36
N LEU A 128 -4.40 -3.02 -4.84
CA LEU A 128 -3.92 -1.81 -5.51
C LEU A 128 -3.23 -0.86 -4.51
N PRO A 129 -2.39 0.10 -4.99
CA PRO A 129 -1.88 1.15 -4.14
C PRO A 129 -3.00 2.15 -3.76
N HIS A 130 -2.91 2.78 -2.58
CA HIS A 130 -3.93 3.72 -2.07
C HIS A 130 -4.28 4.87 -3.03
N GLY A 131 -3.36 5.26 -3.92
CA GLY A 131 -3.61 6.33 -4.89
C GLY A 131 -4.87 6.13 -5.74
N VAL A 132 -5.29 4.89 -6.02
CA VAL A 132 -6.52 4.63 -6.81
C VAL A 132 -7.79 5.17 -6.14
N LEU A 133 -7.76 5.31 -4.81
CA LEU A 133 -8.88 5.75 -3.99
C LEU A 133 -9.19 7.25 -4.16
N PHE A 134 -8.19 8.06 -4.52
CA PHE A 134 -8.32 9.52 -4.49
C PHE A 134 -7.73 10.26 -5.70
N ARG A 135 -6.95 9.61 -6.57
CA ARG A 135 -6.42 10.26 -7.78
C ARG A 135 -7.57 10.76 -8.66
N GLY A 136 -7.41 11.99 -9.17
CA GLY A 136 -8.42 12.69 -9.97
C GLY A 136 -8.34 12.39 -11.47
N GLY A 137 -8.85 13.32 -12.30
CA GLY A 137 -8.76 13.21 -13.76
C GLY A 137 -9.56 12.03 -14.32
N ALA A 138 -8.96 11.25 -15.22
CA ALA A 138 -9.62 10.09 -15.83
C ALA A 138 -9.98 9.01 -14.80
N GLU A 139 -9.12 8.75 -13.83
CA GLU A 139 -9.38 7.77 -12.77
C GLU A 139 -10.53 8.20 -11.86
N GLY A 140 -10.63 9.51 -11.55
CA GLY A 140 -11.76 10.05 -10.80
C GLY A 140 -13.11 9.84 -11.52
N LYS A 141 -13.14 10.02 -12.85
CA LYS A 141 -14.34 9.76 -13.66
C LYS A 141 -14.73 8.27 -13.67
N ILE A 142 -13.75 7.38 -13.84
CA ILE A 142 -13.96 5.92 -13.81
C ILE A 142 -14.49 5.50 -12.43
N ARG A 143 -13.84 5.97 -11.36
CA ARG A 143 -14.24 5.68 -9.97
C ARG A 143 -15.66 6.16 -9.67
N LYS A 144 -16.00 7.37 -10.09
CA LYS A 144 -17.36 7.90 -9.99
C LYS A 144 -18.39 6.99 -10.67
N ALA A 145 -18.15 6.59 -11.91
CA ALA A 145 -19.05 5.70 -12.64
C ALA A 145 -19.19 4.31 -11.98
N LEU A 146 -18.10 3.75 -11.45
CA LEU A 146 -18.14 2.50 -10.69
C LEU A 146 -19.00 2.64 -9.41
N LEU A 147 -18.87 3.74 -8.68
CA LEU A 147 -19.66 4.02 -7.47
C LEU A 147 -21.15 4.27 -7.79
N GLU A 148 -21.42 5.02 -8.86
CA GLU A 148 -22.78 5.26 -9.37
C GLU A 148 -23.51 3.96 -9.74
N ASN A 149 -22.77 2.96 -10.21
CA ASN A 149 -23.29 1.64 -10.54
C ASN A 149 -23.29 0.66 -9.35
N GLY A 150 -22.86 1.09 -8.15
CA GLY A 150 -22.74 0.21 -6.98
C GLY A 150 -21.68 -0.88 -7.14
N ALA A 151 -20.71 -0.71 -8.05
CA ALA A 151 -19.73 -1.73 -8.40
C ALA A 151 -18.69 -1.98 -7.31
N ILE A 152 -18.28 -0.92 -6.60
CA ILE A 152 -17.33 -1.02 -5.47
C ILE A 152 -18.12 -1.35 -4.21
N ASP A 153 -17.82 -2.49 -3.61
CA ASP A 153 -18.53 -3.01 -2.44
C ASP A 153 -17.81 -2.72 -1.13
N THR A 154 -16.50 -2.95 -1.10
CA THR A 154 -15.68 -2.80 0.10
C THR A 154 -14.28 -2.29 -0.27
N VAL A 155 -13.72 -1.42 0.56
CA VAL A 155 -12.32 -0.95 0.51
C VAL A 155 -11.64 -1.31 1.82
N ILE A 156 -10.60 -2.14 1.77
CA ILE A 156 -9.84 -2.61 2.94
C ILE A 156 -8.44 -2.02 2.86
N GLY A 157 -8.04 -1.21 3.83
CA GLY A 157 -6.69 -0.69 3.99
C GLY A 157 -5.80 -1.73 4.66
N LEU A 158 -4.74 -2.17 3.99
CA LEU A 158 -3.79 -3.12 4.54
C LEU A 158 -2.61 -2.41 5.22
N PRO A 159 -1.94 -3.06 6.18
CA PRO A 159 -0.73 -2.53 6.78
C PRO A 159 0.36 -2.23 5.75
N ALA A 160 1.16 -1.20 6.05
CA ALA A 160 2.39 -0.93 5.30
C ALA A 160 3.39 -2.09 5.43
N ASN A 161 4.32 -2.19 4.49
CA ASN A 161 5.46 -3.12 4.55
C ASN A 161 5.11 -4.62 4.68
N ILE A 162 3.93 -5.06 4.20
CA ILE A 162 3.55 -6.48 4.15
C ILE A 162 3.96 -7.17 2.83
N PHE A 163 4.25 -6.40 1.79
CA PHE A 163 4.63 -6.92 0.48
C PHE A 163 6.15 -6.94 0.29
N PHE A 164 6.67 -7.96 -0.39
CA PHE A 164 8.11 -8.12 -0.63
C PHE A 164 8.75 -7.00 -1.43
N ASN A 165 8.00 -6.43 -2.37
CA ASN A 165 8.53 -5.52 -3.39
C ASN A 165 8.27 -4.04 -3.06
N THR A 166 7.57 -3.74 -1.97
CA THR A 166 7.24 -2.36 -1.61
C THR A 166 6.88 -2.21 -0.14
N SER A 167 7.31 -1.10 0.45
CA SER A 167 6.93 -0.73 1.81
C SER A 167 5.65 0.11 1.88
N ILE A 168 5.09 0.52 0.73
CA ILE A 168 3.87 1.33 0.71
C ILE A 168 2.66 0.54 1.24
N PRO A 169 1.74 1.19 1.96
CA PRO A 169 0.45 0.59 2.27
C PRO A 169 -0.36 0.37 0.97
N THR A 170 -1.13 -0.70 0.96
CA THR A 170 -1.95 -1.12 -0.17
C THR A 170 -3.39 -1.28 0.29
N THR A 171 -4.30 -1.43 -0.66
CA THR A 171 -5.70 -1.67 -0.38
C THR A 171 -6.20 -2.88 -1.16
N VAL A 172 -7.12 -3.63 -0.56
CA VAL A 172 -7.95 -4.60 -1.28
C VAL A 172 -9.28 -3.93 -1.60
N ILE A 173 -9.64 -3.90 -2.87
CA ILE A 173 -10.95 -3.42 -3.32
C ILE A 173 -11.77 -4.62 -3.74
N ILE A 174 -12.94 -4.75 -3.14
CA ILE A 174 -13.94 -5.78 -3.49
C ILE A 174 -14.95 -5.16 -4.44
N LEU A 175 -15.16 -5.80 -5.58
CA LEU A 175 -16.16 -5.40 -6.57
C LEU A 175 -17.18 -6.51 -6.79
N LYS A 176 -18.43 -6.09 -7.03
CA LYS A 176 -19.56 -6.97 -7.33
C LYS A 176 -20.43 -6.31 -8.39
N LYS A 177 -21.21 -7.11 -9.11
CA LYS A 177 -22.22 -6.62 -10.07
C LYS A 177 -23.61 -6.70 -9.45
N ASN A 178 -24.57 -6.00 -10.04
CA ASN A 178 -26.01 -6.06 -9.72
C ASN A 178 -26.34 -5.94 -8.22
N ARG A 179 -25.63 -5.07 -7.51
CA ARG A 179 -25.93 -4.75 -6.11
C ARG A 179 -27.12 -3.80 -6.02
N GLU A 180 -28.05 -4.08 -5.11
CA GLU A 180 -29.15 -3.16 -4.79
C GLU A 180 -28.66 -1.90 -4.05
N SER A 181 -27.66 -2.07 -3.17
CA SER A 181 -27.04 -0.98 -2.42
C SER A 181 -25.84 -0.39 -3.16
N LYS A 182 -25.63 0.92 -2.98
CA LYS A 182 -24.45 1.67 -3.45
C LYS A 182 -23.55 2.13 -2.31
N ASP A 183 -23.79 1.58 -1.11
CA ASP A 183 -22.94 1.80 0.05
C ASP A 183 -21.55 1.16 -0.17
N VAL A 184 -20.55 1.68 0.53
CA VAL A 184 -19.20 1.11 0.52
C VAL A 184 -18.78 0.88 1.96
N LEU A 185 -18.39 -0.37 2.26
CA LEU A 185 -17.75 -0.68 3.53
C LEU A 185 -16.28 -0.29 3.47
N PHE A 186 -15.85 0.56 4.40
CA PHE A 186 -14.44 0.87 4.62
C PHE A 186 -13.95 0.10 5.83
N ILE A 187 -12.79 -0.55 5.71
CA ILE A 187 -12.09 -1.22 6.82
C ILE A 187 -10.66 -0.69 6.85
N ASP A 188 -10.23 -0.09 7.96
CA ASP A 188 -8.84 0.29 8.19
C ASP A 188 -8.11 -0.77 9.02
N ALA A 189 -7.50 -1.74 8.33
CA ALA A 189 -6.65 -2.74 8.95
C ALA A 189 -5.18 -2.34 8.98
N SER A 190 -4.84 -1.05 8.80
CA SER A 190 -3.45 -0.58 8.72
C SER A 190 -2.62 -0.89 9.97
N ASN A 191 -3.26 -1.00 11.13
CA ASN A 191 -2.64 -1.34 12.41
C ASN A 191 -2.67 -2.85 12.76
N ASP A 192 -3.34 -3.67 11.95
CA ASP A 192 -3.49 -5.11 12.22
C ASP A 192 -2.27 -5.88 11.68
N PHE A 193 -1.12 -5.76 12.35
CA PHE A 193 0.09 -6.49 11.98
C PHE A 193 1.01 -6.77 13.16
N LYS A 194 1.82 -7.82 13.01
CA LYS A 194 3.00 -8.03 13.84
C LYS A 194 4.21 -7.42 13.17
N LYS A 195 4.85 -6.46 13.85
CA LYS A 195 6.09 -5.85 13.39
C LYS A 195 7.19 -6.92 13.31
N ALA A 196 7.79 -7.07 12.14
CA ALA A 196 8.98 -7.91 11.95
C ALA A 196 10.10 -7.09 11.27
N LYS A 197 11.29 -7.68 11.17
CA LYS A 197 12.51 -6.95 10.78
C LYS A 197 12.44 -6.37 9.37
N ASN A 198 12.04 -7.18 8.39
CA ASN A 198 12.04 -6.78 6.99
C ASN A 198 10.64 -6.46 6.48
N GLN A 199 9.63 -7.19 6.96
CA GLN A 199 8.22 -7.06 6.57
C GLN A 199 7.33 -7.19 7.79
N ASN A 200 6.22 -6.49 7.76
CA ASN A 200 5.13 -6.69 8.70
C ASN A 200 4.40 -8.00 8.36
N ILE A 201 3.98 -8.73 9.39
CA ILE A 201 3.32 -10.02 9.24
C ILE A 201 1.84 -9.84 9.58
N LEU A 202 0.99 -10.19 8.62
CA LEU A 202 -0.45 -10.34 8.85
C LEU A 202 -0.67 -11.75 9.44
N GLU A 203 -0.97 -11.81 10.74
CA GLU A 203 -1.23 -13.06 11.46
C GLU A 203 -2.69 -13.51 11.27
N GLU A 204 -2.99 -14.78 11.52
CA GLU A 204 -4.34 -15.34 11.29
C GLU A 204 -5.44 -14.55 12.02
N LYS A 205 -5.22 -14.17 13.29
CA LYS A 205 -6.15 -13.34 14.08
C LYS A 205 -6.47 -11.99 13.43
N HIS A 206 -5.53 -11.41 12.67
CA HIS A 206 -5.75 -10.16 11.96
C HIS A 206 -6.64 -10.40 10.74
N ILE A 207 -6.41 -11.49 10.02
CA ILE A 207 -7.21 -11.90 8.86
C ILE A 207 -8.64 -12.22 9.30
N GLU A 208 -8.81 -13.00 10.37
CA GLU A 208 -10.11 -13.34 10.95
C GLU A 208 -10.91 -12.09 11.32
N LYS A 209 -10.29 -11.12 12.01
CA LYS A 209 -10.94 -9.84 12.35
C LYS A 209 -11.44 -9.07 11.12
N ILE A 210 -10.61 -8.98 10.07
CA ILE A 210 -11.00 -8.33 8.80
C ILE A 210 -12.17 -9.07 8.17
N LEU A 211 -12.11 -10.40 8.09
CA LEU A 211 -13.14 -11.24 7.47
C LEU A 211 -14.46 -11.20 8.24
N GLU A 212 -14.43 -11.25 9.57
CA GLU A 212 -15.62 -11.12 10.41
C GLU A 212 -16.28 -9.77 10.22
N THR A 213 -15.49 -8.69 10.21
CA THR A 213 -15.99 -7.32 9.99
C THR A 213 -16.60 -7.18 8.60
N TYR A 214 -15.95 -7.73 7.57
CA TYR A 214 -16.48 -7.77 6.21
C TYR A 214 -17.79 -8.58 6.12
N ALA A 215 -17.85 -9.75 6.75
CA ALA A 215 -19.00 -10.64 6.69
C ALA A 215 -20.23 -10.06 7.40
N LYS A 216 -20.03 -9.39 8.54
CA LYS A 216 -21.11 -8.76 9.30
C LYS A 216 -21.53 -7.39 8.73
N ARG A 217 -20.63 -6.72 8.01
CA ARG A 217 -20.86 -5.42 7.35
C ARG A 217 -21.42 -4.38 8.32
N GLU A 218 -20.76 -4.24 9.46
CA GLU A 218 -21.18 -3.36 10.54
C GLU A 218 -20.12 -2.31 10.87
N ASN A 219 -20.56 -1.19 11.44
CA ASN A 219 -19.67 -0.12 11.88
C ASN A 219 -18.92 -0.59 13.13
N VAL A 220 -17.61 -0.38 13.15
CA VAL A 220 -16.73 -0.68 14.27
C VAL A 220 -15.90 0.56 14.55
N ASP A 221 -15.97 1.06 15.78
CA ASP A 221 -15.27 2.27 16.20
C ASP A 221 -13.79 2.23 15.81
N LYS A 222 -13.32 3.30 15.18
CA LYS A 222 -11.95 3.47 14.65
C LYS A 222 -11.43 2.34 13.74
N TYR A 223 -12.31 1.51 13.18
CA TYR A 223 -11.89 0.35 12.39
C TYR A 223 -12.68 0.15 11.11
N ALA A 224 -14.01 0.28 11.15
CA ALA A 224 -14.85 0.07 9.99
C ALA A 224 -16.07 0.98 9.97
N GLN A 225 -16.43 1.44 8.78
CA GLN A 225 -17.61 2.28 8.56
C GLN A 225 -18.28 1.92 7.24
N VAL A 226 -19.59 1.70 7.26
CA VAL A 226 -20.44 1.60 6.08
C VAL A 226 -20.85 3.01 5.69
N ALA A 227 -20.25 3.54 4.63
CA ALA A 227 -20.60 4.84 4.09
C ALA A 227 -21.78 4.71 3.12
N SER A 228 -22.78 5.57 3.28
CA SER A 228 -23.87 5.69 2.34
C SER A 228 -23.38 6.29 1.02
N TYR A 229 -24.19 6.16 -0.03
CA TYR A 229 -23.87 6.78 -1.31
C TYR A 229 -23.84 8.32 -1.23
N ASP A 230 -24.65 8.91 -0.34
CA ASP A 230 -24.66 10.35 -0.11
C ASP A 230 -23.36 10.82 0.57
N ASP A 231 -22.85 10.07 1.56
CA ASP A 231 -21.53 10.36 2.18
C ASP A 231 -20.39 10.33 1.14
N ILE A 232 -20.48 9.43 0.16
CA ILE A 232 -19.52 9.30 -0.94
C ILE A 232 -19.60 10.51 -1.89
N ILE A 233 -20.80 11.02 -2.16
CA ILE A 233 -21.01 12.24 -2.95
C ILE A 233 -20.43 13.45 -2.20
N GLU A 234 -20.70 13.59 -0.90
CA GLU A 234 -20.17 14.67 -0.07
C GLU A 234 -18.64 14.69 -0.05
N ASN A 235 -18.02 13.50 -0.15
CA ASN A 235 -16.57 13.34 -0.26
C ASN A 235 -16.03 13.42 -1.71
N ASP A 236 -16.81 13.90 -2.69
CA ASP A 236 -16.41 14.02 -4.11
C ASP A 236 -15.87 12.70 -4.70
N TYR A 237 -16.54 11.58 -4.37
CA TYR A 237 -16.16 10.23 -4.79
C TYR A 237 -14.73 9.85 -4.38
N ASN A 238 -14.18 10.51 -3.35
CA ASN A 238 -12.88 10.18 -2.77
C ASN A 238 -13.05 9.04 -1.77
N LEU A 239 -12.40 7.91 -2.03
CA LEU A 239 -12.48 6.71 -1.20
C LEU A 239 -11.30 6.58 -0.23
N ASN A 240 -10.58 7.68 0.06
CA ASN A 240 -9.51 7.66 1.04
C ASN A 240 -10.08 7.29 2.42
N ILE A 241 -9.59 6.19 3.00
CA ILE A 241 -10.18 5.54 4.18
C ILE A 241 -10.34 6.50 5.38
N PRO A 242 -9.37 7.40 5.70
CA PRO A 242 -9.51 8.33 6.82
C PRO A 242 -10.65 9.35 6.68
N ARG A 243 -11.34 9.44 5.53
CA ARG A 243 -12.54 10.26 5.36
C ARG A 243 -13.79 9.62 5.95
N TYR A 244 -13.75 8.31 6.19
CA TYR A 244 -14.91 7.51 6.61
C TYR A 244 -14.66 6.80 7.93
N VAL A 245 -13.43 6.35 8.16
CA VAL A 245 -13.01 5.73 9.42
C VAL A 245 -12.12 6.73 10.15
N ASP A 246 -12.64 7.32 11.22
CA ASP A 246 -11.86 8.20 12.08
C ASP A 246 -10.94 7.35 12.96
N THR A 247 -9.69 7.22 12.56
CA THR A 247 -8.64 6.55 13.32
C THR A 247 -7.82 7.50 14.17
N PHE A 248 -8.23 8.76 14.29
CA PHE A 248 -7.52 9.72 15.12
C PHE A 248 -7.57 9.29 16.59
N GLU A 249 -6.39 9.20 17.19
CA GLU A 249 -6.23 9.13 18.63
C GLU A 249 -5.83 10.53 19.09
N GLU A 250 -6.64 11.14 19.96
CA GLU A 250 -6.19 12.34 20.67
C GLU A 250 -4.92 11.97 21.45
N GLU A 251 -3.77 12.49 21.02
CA GLU A 251 -2.53 12.34 21.78
C GLU A 251 -2.78 12.87 23.20
N GLU A 252 -2.37 12.09 24.22
CA GLU A 252 -2.51 12.58 25.58
C GLU A 252 -1.82 13.93 25.73
N PRO A 253 -2.49 14.92 26.35
CA PRO A 253 -1.95 16.26 26.45
C PRO A 253 -0.62 16.21 27.20
N ILE A 254 0.46 16.51 26.49
CA ILE A 254 1.81 16.52 27.06
C ILE A 254 1.83 17.53 28.21
N SER A 255 2.27 17.08 29.39
CA SER A 255 2.41 17.95 30.55
C SER A 255 3.46 19.02 30.26
N LEU A 256 3.04 20.28 30.14
CA LEU A 256 3.95 21.42 29.98
C LEU A 256 4.99 21.50 31.11
N ALA A 257 4.65 20.99 32.30
CA ALA A 257 5.57 20.91 33.42
C ALA A 257 6.68 19.87 33.20
N GLU A 258 6.36 18.72 32.60
CA GLU A 258 7.35 17.70 32.24
C GLU A 258 8.26 18.19 31.11
N VAL A 259 7.70 18.81 30.08
CA VAL A 259 8.48 19.43 29.00
C VAL A 259 9.42 20.51 29.54
N ALA A 260 8.95 21.36 30.46
CA ALA A 260 9.78 22.38 31.09
C ALA A 260 10.92 21.77 31.93
N LYS A 261 10.66 20.64 32.60
CA LYS A 261 11.67 19.91 33.36
C LYS A 261 12.72 19.28 32.43
N GLU A 262 12.30 18.59 31.37
CA GLU A 262 13.19 18.02 30.37
C GLU A 262 14.03 19.08 29.66
N LEU A 263 13.45 20.23 29.34
CA LEU A 263 14.18 21.38 28.78
C LEU A 263 15.26 21.87 29.73
N LYS A 264 14.96 21.95 31.04
CA LYS A 264 15.93 22.38 32.05
C LYS A 264 17.05 21.36 32.22
N GLU A 265 16.72 20.07 32.26
CA GLU A 265 17.71 18.99 32.34
C GLU A 265 18.60 18.95 31.09
N THR A 266 18.01 19.11 29.91
CA THR A 266 18.76 19.17 28.65
C THR A 266 19.70 20.37 28.60
N ARG A 267 19.26 21.55 29.06
CA ARG A 267 20.13 22.73 29.17
C ARG A 267 21.30 22.51 30.13
N ALA A 268 21.06 21.88 31.28
CA ALA A 268 22.13 21.57 32.22
C ALA A 268 23.15 20.60 31.61
N LYS A 269 22.70 19.60 30.84
CA LYS A 269 23.59 18.69 30.09
C LYS A 269 24.38 19.40 29.00
N ILE A 270 23.77 20.37 28.31
CA ILE A 270 24.48 21.20 27.32
C ILE A 270 25.59 22.00 28.02
N GLU A 271 25.28 22.70 29.12
CA GLU A 271 26.28 23.46 29.88
C GLU A 271 27.43 22.58 30.39
N GLU A 272 27.11 21.39 30.89
CA GLU A 272 28.12 20.41 31.34
C GLU A 272 28.99 19.93 30.16
N SER A 273 28.37 19.63 29.01
CA SER A 273 29.10 19.19 27.80
C SER A 273 29.97 20.30 27.23
N ASP A 274 29.48 21.54 27.20
CA ASP A 274 30.22 22.71 26.72
C ASP A 274 31.43 22.98 27.62
N LYS A 275 31.27 22.83 28.94
CA LYS A 275 32.39 22.93 29.89
C LYS A 275 33.44 21.84 29.65
N ALA A 276 33.00 20.59 29.47
CA ALA A 276 33.92 19.48 29.18
C ALA A 276 34.66 19.68 27.85
N LEU A 277 33.97 20.16 26.82
CA LEU A 277 34.59 20.53 25.53
C LEU A 277 35.62 21.65 25.68
N ALA A 278 35.31 22.67 26.48
CA ALA A 278 36.24 23.76 26.78
C ALA A 278 37.51 23.26 27.50
N GLU A 279 37.36 22.37 28.47
CA GLU A 279 38.48 21.76 29.20
C GLU A 279 39.36 20.94 28.25
N MET A 280 38.77 20.06 27.42
CA MET A 280 39.51 19.29 26.41
C MET A 280 40.23 20.20 25.40
N ALA A 281 39.62 21.30 25.01
CA ALA A 281 40.21 22.27 24.09
C ALA A 281 41.42 22.99 24.72
N GLN A 282 41.39 23.25 26.03
CA GLN A 282 42.52 23.85 26.77
C GLN A 282 43.70 22.88 26.99
N GLU A 283 43.48 21.57 26.88
CA GLU A 283 44.54 20.55 26.95
C GLU A 283 45.30 20.36 25.62
N LEU A 284 44.81 20.94 24.52
CA LEU A 284 45.49 20.90 23.23
C LEU A 284 46.82 21.65 23.33
N THR A 285 47.89 21.02 22.84
CA THR A 285 49.23 21.58 22.81
C THR A 285 49.81 21.47 21.39
N ALA A 286 50.57 22.48 20.98
CA ALA A 286 51.27 22.46 19.70
C ALA A 286 52.79 22.31 19.90
N SER A 287 53.44 21.63 18.96
CA SER A 287 54.87 21.30 19.02
C SER A 287 55.75 22.22 18.17
N THR A 288 55.16 23.08 17.34
CA THR A 288 55.84 24.04 16.46
C THR A 288 55.16 25.41 16.53
N GLU A 289 55.88 26.49 16.23
CA GLU A 289 55.33 27.87 16.27
C GLU A 289 54.21 28.10 15.26
N GLU A 290 54.24 27.40 14.12
CA GLU A 290 53.20 27.50 13.08
C GLU A 290 51.90 26.84 13.55
N SER A 291 52.00 25.65 14.16
CA SER A 291 50.84 24.95 14.73
C SER A 291 50.28 25.63 15.99
N GLN A 292 51.11 26.35 16.76
CA GLN A 292 50.62 27.14 17.89
C GLN A 292 49.73 28.31 17.43
N LYS A 293 50.13 29.01 16.36
CA LYS A 293 49.31 30.10 15.79
C LYS A 293 47.99 29.60 15.22
N GLU A 294 47.97 28.42 14.60
CA GLU A 294 46.73 27.80 14.12
C GLU A 294 45.83 27.35 15.28
N LEU A 295 46.40 26.80 16.35
CA LEU A 295 45.68 26.41 17.55
C LEU A 295 45.04 27.61 18.25
N ASP A 296 45.76 28.72 18.37
CA ASP A 296 45.24 29.95 18.99
C ASP A 296 44.07 30.53 18.18
N ALA A 297 44.18 30.54 16.85
CA ALA A 297 43.09 30.96 15.96
C ALA A 297 41.86 30.04 16.03
N PHE A 298 42.09 28.72 16.16
CA PHE A 298 41.02 27.72 16.34
C PHE A 298 40.29 27.90 17.68
N MET A 299 41.01 28.15 18.77
CA MET A 299 40.43 28.42 20.09
C MET A 299 39.60 29.70 20.10
N GLU A 300 40.09 30.77 19.47
CA GLU A 300 39.37 32.05 19.34
C GLU A 300 38.06 31.90 18.54
N LEU A 301 38.10 31.14 17.43
CA LEU A 301 36.91 30.85 16.60
C LEU A 301 35.82 30.07 17.35
N LEU A 302 36.21 29.19 18.27
CA LEU A 302 35.28 28.45 19.12
C LEU A 302 34.84 29.22 20.37
N GLY A 303 35.37 30.43 20.59
CA GLY A 303 35.04 31.26 21.75
C GLY A 303 35.70 30.79 23.05
N TYR A 304 36.72 29.93 22.98
CA TYR A 304 37.51 29.49 24.13
C TYR A 304 38.77 30.37 24.27
N LYS A 305 39.10 30.79 25.50
CA LYS A 305 40.37 31.50 25.75
C LYS A 305 41.54 30.51 25.68
N SER A 306 42.57 30.83 24.91
CA SER A 306 43.84 30.10 24.94
C SER A 306 44.48 30.22 26.32
N ASN A 307 45.02 29.11 26.84
CA ASN A 307 45.85 29.15 28.05
C ASN A 307 47.17 29.81 27.65
N ASP A 308 47.30 31.09 27.98
CA ASP A 308 48.56 31.80 27.82
C ASP A 308 49.64 31.08 28.63
N GLY A 309 50.75 30.78 27.96
CA GLY A 309 51.73 29.79 28.38
C GLY A 309 52.13 29.89 29.84
N GLY A 310 51.94 28.78 30.56
CA GLY A 310 52.57 28.58 31.86
C GLY A 310 54.07 28.84 31.74
N GLU A 311 54.54 29.79 32.54
CA GLU A 311 55.95 30.11 32.71
C GLU A 311 56.75 28.81 32.88
N ARG A 312 57.65 28.55 31.91
CA ARG A 312 58.76 27.62 32.13
C ARG A 312 59.63 28.26 33.23
N HIS A 313 59.41 27.84 34.46
CA HIS A 313 60.46 27.94 35.47
C HIS A 313 61.60 26.98 35.08
N GLU A 314 62.82 27.53 35.10
CA GLU A 314 64.10 26.88 34.83
C GLU A 314 64.31 25.54 35.57
#